data_AF-A0A2V9RZ92-F1
#
_entry.id   AF-A0A2V9RZ92-F1
#
_cell.length_a   1.000
_cell.length_b   1.000
_cell.length_c   1.000
_cell.angle_alpha   90.00
_cell.angle_beta   90.00
_cell.angle_gamma   90.00
#
_symmetry.space_group_name_H-M   'P 1'
#
loop_
_entity.id
_entity.type
_entity.pdbx_description
1 polymer ?
#
loop_
_entity_poly.entity_id
_entity_poly.type
_entity_poly.pdbx_seq_one_letter_code
_entity_poly.pdbx_strand_id
1 'polypeptide(L)'
;GQNCVMAGGSYAPLVAEDPPSANPPYLGTVNYKWVRVTAKANGATAPYYTNGNANGGGVNPGTQICWNGSSEVPASKLGVANCALGGAPPAWNPVYQLTSFAVTPTGSTRMLQMEVAQDPPLSTHGAVDSQDHVTLNGKLDINAYDYCTCKCTAFDNKGNCTQWGNRPGKTCDPSKYAIYAAGSVDNPNGSETFVSGQNPAIAQNQPWTWDMDSLIARYTSDPNTVNVTQAPYNWSCTAGDCGGHSGATFGVPPTMPPSPPDNPAGAGQYTQTTYVPGNLQITGGPQGNGVLIVNGDLDIHGGLEFYGLIIVKGVIKFTGGGSSQVNVYGAIIAGQESLVDNVLGGSAVIDYDYCALPQPDKTKPPRTLAFRELNF
;
A
#
# COMPACT_ATOMS: atom_id res chain seq x y z
N GLY A 1 -3.50 5.93 -28.09
CA GLY A 1 -2.13 6.01 -27.55
C GLY A 1 -1.55 7.37 -27.85
N GLN A 2 -1.49 8.25 -26.85
CA GLN A 2 -0.56 9.36 -26.78
C GLN A 2 -0.27 9.61 -25.29
N ASN A 3 1.01 9.58 -24.94
CA ASN A 3 1.52 9.76 -23.59
C ASN A 3 1.36 11.22 -23.17
N CYS A 4 0.77 11.48 -22.00
CA CYS A 4 0.87 12.78 -21.34
C CYS A 4 2.21 12.86 -20.59
N VAL A 5 3.15 13.60 -21.16
CA VAL A 5 4.35 14.07 -20.48
C VAL A 5 4.01 15.41 -19.82
N MET A 6 4.07 15.47 -18.48
CA MET A 6 3.91 16.72 -17.75
C MET A 6 5.26 17.45 -17.69
N ALA A 7 5.41 18.50 -18.50
CA ALA A 7 6.48 19.47 -18.35
C ALA A 7 5.96 20.88 -18.69
N GLY A 8 6.15 21.80 -17.74
CA GLY A 8 6.07 23.25 -17.96
C GLY A 8 4.67 23.81 -18.17
N GLY A 9 4.29 24.81 -17.38
CA GLY A 9 2.97 25.44 -17.43
C GLY A 9 2.51 25.76 -18.86
N SER A 10 1.35 25.21 -19.22
CA SER A 10 0.62 25.49 -20.45
C SER A 10 -0.84 25.13 -20.21
N TYR A 11 -1.73 26.10 -20.35
CA TYR A 11 -3.17 25.90 -20.30
C TYR A 11 -3.56 25.02 -21.49
N ALA A 12 -3.98 23.78 -21.23
CA ALA A 12 -4.58 22.95 -22.27
C ALA A 12 -6.02 23.45 -22.50
N PRO A 13 -6.41 23.86 -23.72
CA PRO A 13 -7.83 24.04 -24.01
C PRO A 13 -8.48 22.66 -23.94
N LEU A 14 -9.37 22.46 -22.97
CA LEU A 14 -10.23 21.30 -22.93
C LEU A 14 -11.11 21.34 -24.18
N VAL A 15 -10.78 20.53 -25.18
CA VAL A 15 -11.72 20.18 -26.24
C VAL A 15 -12.87 19.45 -25.55
N ALA A 16 -14.08 20.00 -25.66
CA ALA A 16 -15.27 19.35 -25.14
C ALA A 16 -15.40 17.97 -25.79
N GLU A 17 -15.32 16.90 -25.01
CA GLU A 17 -15.76 15.59 -25.50
C GLU A 17 -17.28 15.63 -25.75
N ASP A 18 -17.64 15.01 -26.87
CA ASP A 18 -18.98 14.93 -27.46
C ASP A 18 -20.05 14.47 -26.45
N PRO A 19 -21.32 14.90 -26.62
CA PRO A 19 -22.39 14.55 -25.69
C PRO A 19 -22.80 13.07 -25.81
N PRO A 20 -23.22 12.43 -24.71
CA PRO A 20 -23.69 11.05 -24.76
C PRO A 20 -25.06 10.95 -25.44
N SER A 21 -25.09 10.17 -26.53
CA SER A 21 -26.25 9.50 -27.15
C SER A 21 -27.39 10.35 -27.71
N ALA A 22 -27.77 10.03 -28.95
CA ALA A 22 -28.99 10.49 -29.60
C ALA A 22 -30.23 9.95 -28.83
N ASN A 23 -31.02 10.87 -28.28
CA ASN A 23 -32.30 10.68 -27.56
C ASN A 23 -32.25 10.16 -26.10
N PRO A 24 -32.06 11.07 -25.15
CA PRO A 24 -32.87 11.15 -23.93
C PRO A 24 -33.70 12.47 -23.89
N PRO A 25 -34.77 12.55 -23.09
CA PRO A 25 -35.67 13.69 -23.07
C PRO A 25 -34.92 14.96 -22.66
N TYR A 26 -35.11 16.04 -23.43
CA TYR A 26 -34.53 17.37 -23.30
C TYR A 26 -34.31 17.83 -21.84
N LEU A 27 -33.15 17.51 -21.28
CA LEU A 27 -32.50 18.38 -20.31
C LEU A 27 -31.76 19.39 -21.17
N GLY A 28 -32.26 20.63 -21.21
CA GLY A 28 -31.71 21.68 -22.05
C GLY A 28 -30.18 21.80 -21.91
N THR A 29 -29.54 22.29 -22.96
CA THR A 29 -28.10 22.57 -23.01
C THR A 29 -27.70 23.48 -21.84
N VAL A 30 -26.78 23.01 -20.99
CA VAL A 30 -26.18 23.80 -19.90
C VAL A 30 -25.33 24.89 -20.56
N ASN A 31 -25.67 26.17 -20.36
CA ASN A 31 -25.09 27.29 -21.12
C ASN A 31 -23.58 27.51 -20.87
N TYR A 32 -23.09 27.12 -19.70
CA TYR A 32 -21.67 27.24 -19.34
C TYR A 32 -21.29 26.21 -18.28
N LYS A 33 -20.15 25.55 -18.46
CA LYS A 33 -19.54 24.63 -17.48
C LYS A 33 -18.03 24.87 -17.43
N TRP A 34 -17.47 24.92 -16.23
CA TRP A 34 -16.01 24.90 -16.04
C TRP A 34 -15.61 24.05 -14.85
N VAL A 35 -14.38 23.57 -14.91
CA VAL A 35 -13.69 22.90 -13.80
C VAL A 35 -12.37 23.60 -13.59
N ARG A 36 -12.06 23.94 -12.33
CA ARG A 36 -10.75 24.44 -11.90
C ARG A 36 -10.10 23.38 -11.02
N VAL A 37 -8.84 23.09 -11.30
CA VAL A 37 -7.98 22.23 -10.47
C VAL A 37 -6.97 23.12 -9.78
N THR A 38 -6.82 23.01 -8.47
CA THR A 38 -5.85 23.79 -7.69
C THR A 38 -5.22 22.91 -6.62
N ALA A 39 -3.91 22.97 -6.42
CA ALA A 39 -3.27 22.26 -5.32
C ALA A 39 -3.82 22.79 -3.99
N LYS A 40 -4.24 21.90 -3.09
CA LYS A 40 -4.76 22.28 -1.79
C LYS A 40 -3.61 22.83 -0.94
N ALA A 41 -3.84 24.00 -0.36
CA ALA A 41 -2.91 24.61 0.56
C ALA A 41 -3.64 25.05 1.84
N ASN A 42 -2.93 24.99 2.96
CA ASN A 42 -3.44 25.44 4.24
C ASN A 42 -3.87 26.91 4.15
N GLY A 43 -5.11 27.23 4.52
CA GLY A 43 -5.63 28.60 4.49
C GLY A 43 -5.68 29.24 3.09
N ALA A 44 -5.74 28.44 2.01
CA ALA A 44 -5.76 28.93 0.62
C ALA A 44 -6.98 29.83 0.30
N THR A 45 -8.07 29.67 1.05
CA THR A 45 -9.24 30.55 1.02
C THR A 45 -9.62 30.81 2.47
N ALA A 46 -9.24 31.96 3.04
CA ALA A 46 -9.77 32.36 4.34
C ALA A 46 -11.31 32.34 4.27
N PRO A 47 -12.03 31.69 5.21
CA PRO A 47 -11.58 31.19 6.52
C PRO A 47 -11.40 29.65 6.62
N TYR A 48 -11.18 28.94 5.51
CA TYR A 48 -11.07 27.48 5.50
C TYR A 48 -9.64 27.00 5.81
N TYR A 49 -9.41 26.67 7.07
CA TYR A 49 -8.15 26.08 7.57
C TYR A 49 -8.35 24.59 7.79
N THR A 50 -7.35 23.76 7.45
CA THR A 50 -7.44 22.30 7.61
C THR A 50 -7.54 21.85 9.08
N ASN A 51 -7.25 22.74 10.02
CA ASN A 51 -7.33 22.54 11.47
C ASN A 51 -8.31 23.52 12.16
N GLY A 52 -9.14 24.22 11.39
CA GLY A 52 -10.16 25.14 11.93
C GLY A 52 -9.65 26.48 12.49
N ASN A 53 -8.38 26.86 12.32
CA ASN A 53 -7.86 28.15 12.80
C ASN A 53 -6.78 28.76 11.87
N ALA A 54 -6.84 30.08 11.67
CA ALA A 54 -5.84 30.85 10.93
C ALA A 54 -4.41 30.70 11.43
N ASN A 55 -4.26 30.46 12.74
CA ASN A 55 -2.98 30.39 13.43
C ASN A 55 -2.84 29.14 14.34
N GLY A 56 -3.84 28.26 14.39
CA GLY A 56 -3.90 27.19 15.39
C GLY A 56 -3.12 25.95 14.97
N GLY A 57 -1.85 25.83 15.34
CA GLY A 57 -1.07 24.60 15.16
C GLY A 57 0.32 24.78 14.55
N GLY A 58 0.75 26.02 14.30
CA GLY A 58 2.10 26.34 13.82
C GLY A 58 2.33 25.96 12.35
N VAL A 59 1.30 26.01 11.51
CA VAL A 59 1.40 25.73 10.06
C VAL A 59 1.10 27.01 9.29
N ASN A 60 2.05 27.46 8.46
CA ASN A 60 1.90 28.70 7.70
C ASN A 60 0.79 28.59 6.64
N PRO A 61 0.04 29.67 6.37
CA PRO A 61 -0.82 29.75 5.19
C PRO A 61 -0.03 29.48 3.90
N GLY A 62 -0.65 28.84 2.92
CA GLY A 62 0.00 28.44 1.67
C GLY A 62 0.81 27.14 1.75
N THR A 63 0.98 26.55 2.94
CA THR A 63 1.63 25.22 3.07
C THR A 63 0.82 24.17 2.30
N GLN A 64 1.47 23.45 1.38
CA GLN A 64 0.82 22.39 0.62
C GLN A 64 0.26 21.29 1.53
N ILE A 65 -0.93 20.79 1.20
CA ILE A 65 -1.56 19.67 1.90
C ILE A 65 -1.25 18.37 1.15
N CYS A 66 -0.75 17.38 1.89
CA CYS A 66 -0.40 16.06 1.40
C CYS A 66 -1.39 15.01 1.88
N TRP A 67 -1.55 13.95 1.12
CA TRP A 67 -2.32 12.77 1.44
C TRP A 67 -1.37 11.61 1.73
N ASN A 68 -1.52 10.99 2.90
CA ASN A 68 -0.71 9.85 3.33
C ASN A 68 -1.41 8.49 3.14
N GLY A 69 -2.58 8.45 2.49
CA GLY A 69 -3.38 7.24 2.33
C GLY A 69 -4.52 7.09 3.35
N SER A 70 -4.45 7.81 4.47
CA SER A 70 -5.44 7.77 5.54
C SER A 70 -5.97 9.15 5.93
N SER A 71 -5.12 10.18 5.88
CA SER A 71 -5.44 11.53 6.33
C SER A 71 -4.68 12.58 5.54
N GLU A 72 -5.22 13.79 5.57
CA GLU A 72 -4.53 14.97 5.06
C GLU A 72 -3.54 15.51 6.09
N VAL A 73 -2.29 15.74 5.68
CA VAL A 73 -1.22 16.24 6.54
C VAL A 73 -0.50 17.41 5.85
N PRO A 74 -0.25 18.54 6.53
CA PRO A 74 0.55 19.62 5.98
C PRO A 74 2.00 19.19 5.70
N ALA A 75 2.56 19.55 4.55
CA ALA A 75 3.93 19.20 4.16
C ALA A 75 4.99 19.57 5.23
N SER A 76 4.80 20.70 5.92
CA SER A 76 5.69 21.15 7.00
C SER A 76 5.71 20.23 8.22
N LYS A 77 4.62 19.52 8.51
CA LYS A 77 4.57 18.51 9.60
C LYS A 77 5.27 17.21 9.22
N LEU A 78 5.48 17.00 7.92
CA LEU A 78 6.24 15.88 7.37
C LEU A 78 7.73 16.22 7.20
N GLY A 79 8.14 17.45 7.54
CA GLY A 79 9.53 17.90 7.36
C GLY A 79 9.93 18.12 5.90
N VAL A 80 8.97 18.21 4.97
CA VAL A 80 9.22 18.39 3.54
C VAL A 80 8.63 19.70 2.99
N ALA A 81 9.26 20.22 1.94
CA ALA A 81 8.83 21.46 1.29
C ALA A 81 7.57 21.27 0.41
N ASN A 82 7.38 20.07 -0.12
CA ASN A 82 6.24 19.69 -0.96
C ASN A 82 5.88 18.22 -0.75
N CYS A 83 4.70 17.82 -1.21
CA CYS A 83 4.34 16.42 -1.27
C CYS A 83 5.21 15.77 -2.36
N ALA A 84 6.28 15.10 -1.95
CA ALA A 84 7.25 14.51 -2.86
C ALA A 84 6.54 13.55 -3.84
N LEU A 85 6.40 13.99 -5.09
CA LEU A 85 5.80 13.21 -6.17
C LEU A 85 6.73 12.04 -6.54
N GLY A 86 6.62 10.92 -5.81
CA GLY A 86 7.19 9.61 -6.14
C GLY A 86 8.73 9.56 -6.21
N GLY A 87 9.36 8.86 -5.25
CA GLY A 87 10.76 8.48 -5.41
C GLY A 87 11.41 7.78 -4.22
N ALA A 88 10.94 8.01 -2.99
CA ALA A 88 11.39 7.27 -1.82
C ALA A 88 10.28 7.25 -0.75
N PRO A 89 10.11 6.15 0.00
CA PRO A 89 9.20 6.11 1.14
C PRO A 89 9.57 7.07 2.28
N PRO A 90 8.58 7.64 3.00
CA PRO A 90 7.15 7.56 2.71
C PRO A 90 6.82 8.52 1.55
N ALA A 91 6.24 7.99 0.47
CA ALA A 91 5.77 8.84 -0.62
C ALA A 91 4.41 9.43 -0.22
N TRP A 92 4.25 10.75 -0.29
CA TRP A 92 2.99 11.43 -0.03
C TRP A 92 2.50 12.10 -1.30
N ASN A 93 1.20 12.02 -1.58
CA ASN A 93 0.65 12.62 -2.79
C ASN A 93 0.02 13.98 -2.49
N PRO A 94 0.10 14.95 -3.43
CA PRO A 94 -0.58 16.23 -3.26
C PRO A 94 -2.10 16.05 -3.27
N VAL A 95 -2.79 16.79 -2.41
CA VAL A 95 -4.24 16.95 -2.47
C VAL A 95 -4.57 18.09 -3.43
N TYR A 96 -5.57 17.88 -4.28
CA TYR A 96 -6.10 18.89 -5.20
C TYR A 96 -7.55 19.24 -4.84
N GLN A 97 -7.90 20.51 -4.99
CA GLN A 97 -9.27 20.99 -4.94
C GLN A 97 -9.78 21.12 -6.38
N LEU A 98 -10.85 20.38 -6.68
CA LEU A 98 -11.61 20.47 -7.92
C LEU A 98 -12.82 21.35 -7.66
N THR A 99 -12.93 22.49 -8.32
CA THR A 99 -14.12 23.34 -8.23
C THR A 99 -14.83 23.29 -9.58
N SER A 100 -16.08 22.84 -9.59
CA SER A 100 -16.92 22.79 -10.78
C SER A 100 -18.09 23.75 -10.65
N PHE A 101 -18.50 24.35 -11.77
CA PHE A 101 -19.64 25.25 -11.83
C PHE A 101 -20.47 24.94 -13.06
N ALA A 102 -21.79 24.96 -12.90
CA ALA A 102 -22.73 24.76 -13.99
C ALA A 102 -23.93 25.71 -13.87
N VAL A 103 -24.46 26.12 -15.02
CA VAL A 103 -25.69 26.92 -15.12
C VAL A 103 -26.78 26.10 -15.81
N THR A 104 -27.88 25.85 -15.11
CA THR A 104 -29.02 25.12 -15.68
C THR A 104 -29.67 25.91 -16.83
N PRO A 105 -30.44 25.25 -17.71
CA PRO A 105 -31.17 25.93 -18.78
C PRO A 105 -32.15 27.01 -18.28
N THR A 106 -32.62 26.89 -17.04
CA THR A 106 -33.50 27.84 -16.36
C THR A 106 -32.75 28.98 -15.66
N GLY A 107 -31.42 29.04 -15.78
CA GLY A 107 -30.56 30.07 -15.21
C GLY A 107 -30.13 29.83 -13.76
N SER A 108 -30.49 28.70 -13.16
CA SER A 108 -30.01 28.35 -11.81
C SER A 108 -28.54 27.96 -11.84
N THR A 109 -27.77 28.38 -10.85
CA THR A 109 -26.34 28.06 -10.75
C THR A 109 -26.09 27.01 -9.67
N ARG A 110 -25.12 26.13 -9.91
CA ARG A 110 -24.62 25.15 -8.94
C ARG A 110 -23.11 25.20 -8.97
N MET A 111 -22.47 25.21 -7.81
CA MET A 111 -21.03 25.08 -7.70
C MET A 111 -20.69 24.00 -6.69
N LEU A 112 -19.80 23.10 -7.08
CA LEU A 112 -19.35 22.00 -6.25
C LEU A 112 -17.84 22.13 -6.07
N GLN A 113 -17.38 21.78 -4.87
CA GLN A 113 -15.96 21.68 -4.59
C GLN A 113 -15.66 20.30 -4.00
N MET A 114 -14.70 19.63 -4.62
CA MET A 114 -14.24 18.31 -4.25
C MET A 114 -12.77 18.41 -3.88
N GLU A 115 -12.33 17.58 -2.95
CA GLU A 115 -10.93 17.42 -2.59
C GLU A 115 -10.54 16.02 -2.98
N VAL A 116 -9.45 15.89 -3.73
CA VAL A 116 -9.05 14.64 -4.34
C VAL A 116 -7.55 14.41 -4.19
N ALA A 117 -7.15 13.15 -4.03
CA ALA A 117 -5.75 12.77 -4.05
C ALA A 117 -5.57 11.38 -4.65
N GLN A 118 -4.41 11.15 -5.25
CA GLN A 118 -3.99 9.79 -5.56
C GLN A 118 -3.52 9.13 -4.28
N ASP A 119 -3.83 7.87 -4.11
CA ASP A 119 -3.35 7.10 -2.97
C ASP A 119 -1.82 6.88 -3.11
N PRO A 120 -1.02 7.19 -2.07
CA PRO A 120 0.41 6.98 -2.15
C PRO A 120 0.76 5.48 -2.25
N PRO A 121 1.96 5.16 -2.78
CA PRO A 121 2.49 3.82 -2.68
C PRO A 121 2.50 3.40 -1.21
N LEU A 122 2.12 2.16 -0.93
CA LEU A 122 2.25 1.66 0.43
C LEU A 122 3.72 1.38 0.72
N SER A 123 4.20 1.81 1.89
CA SER A 123 5.50 1.39 2.41
C SER A 123 5.38 1.08 3.88
N THR A 124 6.00 -0.02 4.30
CA THR A 124 6.04 -0.49 5.68
C THR A 124 7.25 0.05 6.43
N HIS A 125 7.26 -0.10 7.76
CA HIS A 125 8.41 0.28 8.58
C HIS A 125 9.50 -0.79 8.52
N GLY A 126 9.11 -2.05 8.36
CA GLY A 126 10.00 -3.16 8.14
C GLY A 126 9.51 -4.17 7.10
N ALA A 127 10.27 -5.24 6.92
CA ALA A 127 9.83 -6.40 6.13
C ALA A 127 8.57 -7.03 6.75
N VAL A 128 8.52 -7.05 8.09
CA VAL A 128 7.36 -7.46 8.89
C VAL A 128 7.00 -6.35 9.88
N ASP A 129 5.79 -5.80 9.75
CA ASP A 129 5.17 -4.91 10.73
C ASP A 129 4.20 -5.73 11.58
N SER A 130 4.36 -5.76 12.90
CA SER A 130 3.52 -6.50 13.85
C SER A 130 2.92 -5.59 14.91
N GLN A 131 1.60 -5.67 15.13
CA GLN A 131 0.95 -4.95 16.22
C GLN A 131 1.25 -5.57 17.58
N ASP A 132 1.41 -6.90 17.65
CA ASP A 132 1.54 -7.65 18.91
C ASP A 132 2.94 -8.25 19.08
N HIS A 133 3.12 -9.01 20.16
CA HIS A 133 4.30 -9.80 20.45
C HIS A 133 4.62 -10.75 19.28
N VAL A 134 5.90 -10.83 18.95
CA VAL A 134 6.42 -11.70 17.91
C VAL A 134 7.24 -12.82 18.56
N THR A 135 6.71 -14.02 18.47
CA THR A 135 7.41 -15.26 18.81
C THR A 135 8.25 -15.71 17.62
N LEU A 136 9.52 -15.97 17.88
CA LEU A 136 10.47 -16.50 16.89
C LEU A 136 10.59 -18.02 17.05
N ASN A 137 10.42 -18.79 15.97
CA ASN A 137 10.46 -20.24 16.06
C ASN A 137 11.07 -20.92 14.82
N GLY A 138 12.19 -21.62 14.95
CA GLY A 138 12.79 -22.34 13.82
C GLY A 138 13.68 -21.45 12.95
N LYS A 139 13.80 -21.77 11.66
CA LYS A 139 14.79 -21.13 10.77
C LYS A 139 14.18 -19.95 10.00
N LEU A 140 14.34 -18.74 10.51
CA LEU A 140 13.80 -17.52 9.92
C LEU A 140 14.91 -16.64 9.36
N ASP A 141 14.87 -16.33 8.07
CA ASP A 141 15.77 -15.39 7.42
C ASP A 141 14.97 -14.15 6.96
N ILE A 142 15.17 -12.99 7.58
CA ILE A 142 14.51 -11.73 7.19
C ILE A 142 15.56 -10.71 6.76
N ASN A 143 15.38 -10.17 5.57
CA ASN A 143 16.23 -9.13 5.00
C ASN A 143 15.41 -7.88 4.67
N ALA A 144 15.76 -6.77 5.30
CA ALA A 144 15.07 -5.49 5.17
C ALA A 144 15.76 -4.53 4.21
N TYR A 145 16.92 -4.87 3.64
CA TYR A 145 17.45 -4.07 2.54
C TYR A 145 16.49 -4.16 1.37
N ASP A 146 16.01 -3.01 0.92
CA ASP A 146 15.01 -2.96 -0.14
C ASP A 146 15.52 -3.61 -1.43
N TYR A 147 15.02 -4.81 -1.73
CA TYR A 147 15.44 -5.59 -2.87
C TYR A 147 15.22 -4.85 -4.20
N CYS A 148 14.27 -3.90 -4.24
CA CYS A 148 14.00 -2.99 -5.36
C CYS A 148 15.19 -2.06 -5.66
N THR A 149 15.89 -1.57 -4.64
CA THR A 149 16.91 -0.50 -4.76
C THR A 149 18.31 -0.92 -4.33
N CYS A 150 18.41 -1.93 -3.48
CA CYS A 150 19.63 -2.48 -2.91
C CYS A 150 20.01 -3.80 -3.58
N LYS A 151 21.31 -4.05 -3.70
CA LYS A 151 21.89 -5.33 -4.07
C LYS A 151 23.04 -5.68 -3.16
N CYS A 152 23.27 -6.97 -2.95
CA CYS A 152 24.51 -7.41 -2.34
C CYS A 152 25.70 -7.10 -3.26
N THR A 153 26.77 -6.53 -2.71
CA THR A 153 28.00 -6.20 -3.44
C THR A 153 29.21 -7.01 -3.00
N ALA A 154 29.14 -7.68 -1.84
CA ALA A 154 30.18 -8.57 -1.37
C ALA A 154 29.59 -9.72 -0.53
N PHE A 155 30.16 -10.90 -0.68
CA PHE A 155 29.75 -12.10 0.04
C PHE A 155 30.91 -12.62 0.91
N ASP A 156 30.58 -13.23 2.05
CA ASP A 156 31.55 -14.02 2.80
C ASP A 156 31.82 -15.38 2.14
N ASN A 157 32.76 -16.15 2.69
CA ASN A 157 33.09 -17.49 2.20
C ASN A 157 31.95 -18.52 2.36
N LYS A 158 30.87 -18.16 3.06
CA LYS A 158 29.66 -18.99 3.24
C LYS A 158 28.52 -18.55 2.31
N GLY A 159 28.74 -17.53 1.47
CA GLY A 159 27.72 -17.00 0.57
C GLY A 159 26.75 -16.02 1.21
N ASN A 160 26.99 -15.56 2.45
CA ASN A 160 26.17 -14.55 3.09
C ASN A 160 26.57 -13.16 2.60
N CYS A 161 25.58 -12.28 2.41
CA CYS A 161 25.87 -10.91 2.05
C CYS A 161 26.55 -10.16 3.20
N THR A 162 27.68 -9.52 2.93
CA THR A 162 28.43 -8.72 3.91
C THR A 162 28.40 -7.23 3.62
N GLN A 163 28.09 -6.83 2.39
CA GLN A 163 28.00 -5.44 1.99
C GLN A 163 26.83 -5.23 1.03
N TRP A 164 26.07 -4.17 1.29
CA TRP A 164 24.93 -3.75 0.48
C TRP A 164 25.25 -2.46 -0.26
N GLY A 165 24.83 -2.38 -1.51
CA GLY A 165 25.05 -1.22 -2.36
C GLY A 165 23.90 -0.99 -3.33
N ASN A 166 24.05 0.06 -4.13
CA ASN A 166 23.01 0.52 -5.05
C ASN A 166 22.80 -0.45 -6.22
N ARG A 167 21.55 -0.68 -6.59
CA ARG A 167 21.21 -1.18 -7.93
C ARG A 167 21.43 -0.09 -8.99
N PRO A 168 21.66 -0.47 -10.26
CA PRO A 168 21.84 0.49 -11.33
C PRO A 168 20.68 1.50 -11.40
N GLY A 169 20.99 2.80 -11.36
CA GLY A 169 19.98 3.87 -11.45
C GLY A 169 19.10 4.06 -10.20
N LYS A 170 19.40 3.39 -9.09
CA LYS A 170 18.67 3.51 -7.82
C LYS A 170 19.62 3.89 -6.69
N THR A 171 19.07 4.47 -5.62
CA THR A 171 19.77 4.65 -4.34
C THR A 171 19.23 3.60 -3.39
N CYS A 172 20.10 2.75 -2.85
CA CYS A 172 19.71 1.74 -1.89
C CYS A 172 19.06 2.39 -0.67
N ASP A 173 17.89 1.88 -0.27
CA ASP A 173 17.15 2.31 0.92
C ASP A 173 17.44 1.36 2.12
N PRO A 174 18.25 1.80 3.09
CA PRO A 174 18.54 1.06 4.32
C PRO A 174 17.56 1.38 5.46
N SER A 175 16.49 2.14 5.23
CA SER A 175 15.63 2.71 6.29
C SER A 175 14.73 1.68 7.00
N LYS A 176 14.62 0.47 6.47
CA LYS A 176 13.64 -0.53 6.93
C LYS A 176 14.21 -1.45 7.99
N TYR A 177 13.39 -1.74 9.00
CA TYR A 177 13.68 -2.77 9.99
C TYR A 177 13.39 -4.18 9.42
N ALA A 178 14.05 -5.21 9.95
CA ALA A 178 13.65 -6.59 9.65
C ALA A 178 12.27 -6.87 10.27
N ILE A 179 12.11 -6.53 11.54
CA ILE A 179 10.83 -6.58 12.25
C ILE A 179 10.60 -5.22 12.90
N TYR A 180 9.43 -4.63 12.67
CA TYR A 180 8.93 -3.47 13.38
C TYR A 180 7.69 -3.88 14.17
N ALA A 181 7.83 -4.03 15.48
CA ALA A 181 6.78 -4.51 16.37
C ALA A 181 6.34 -3.44 17.37
N ALA A 182 5.03 -3.28 17.54
CA ALA A 182 4.48 -2.51 18.65
C ALA A 182 4.50 -3.31 19.96
N GLY A 183 4.39 -4.64 19.90
CA GLY A 183 4.70 -5.55 21.00
C GLY A 183 6.21 -5.78 21.17
N SER A 184 6.56 -6.64 22.12
CA SER A 184 7.92 -7.16 22.27
C SER A 184 8.23 -8.21 21.21
N VAL A 185 9.51 -8.52 21.01
CA VAL A 185 9.95 -9.62 20.14
C VAL A 185 10.79 -10.57 20.98
N ASP A 186 10.59 -11.87 20.80
CA ASP A 186 11.42 -12.88 21.45
C ASP A 186 12.91 -12.66 21.13
N ASN A 187 13.77 -13.02 22.08
CA ASN A 187 15.20 -12.97 21.83
C ASN A 187 15.56 -14.00 20.74
N PRO A 188 16.26 -13.59 19.67
CA PRO A 188 16.76 -14.52 18.67
C PRO A 188 17.59 -15.62 19.33
N ASN A 189 17.33 -16.88 18.96
CA ASN A 189 18.01 -18.03 19.53
C ASN A 189 19.22 -18.49 18.69
N GLY A 190 19.50 -17.79 17.59
CA GLY A 190 20.61 -18.06 16.68
C GLY A 190 20.25 -18.94 15.49
N SER A 191 19.00 -19.41 15.41
CA SER A 191 18.43 -20.04 14.21
C SER A 191 17.85 -19.01 13.23
N GLU A 192 17.70 -17.77 13.68
CA GLU A 192 17.18 -16.65 12.91
C GLU A 192 18.29 -15.71 12.41
N THR A 193 18.16 -15.24 11.18
CA THR A 193 19.02 -14.22 10.58
C THR A 193 18.21 -12.97 10.31
N PHE A 194 18.63 -11.83 10.86
CA PHE A 194 18.02 -10.53 10.59
C PHE A 194 19.05 -9.61 9.93
N VAL A 195 18.80 -9.24 8.68
CA VAL A 195 19.65 -8.32 7.90
C VAL A 195 18.89 -7.02 7.70
N SER A 196 19.48 -5.89 8.08
CA SER A 196 18.86 -4.56 7.92
C SER A 196 19.94 -3.48 7.87
N GLY A 197 19.60 -2.34 7.28
CA GLY A 197 20.39 -1.12 7.39
C GLY A 197 20.18 -0.36 8.71
N GLN A 198 19.20 -0.77 9.51
CA GLN A 198 18.94 -0.27 10.85
C GLN A 198 19.72 -1.05 11.90
N ASN A 199 20.11 -0.36 12.98
CA ASN A 199 20.76 -0.96 14.13
C ASN A 199 20.07 -0.48 15.43
N PRO A 200 19.36 -1.34 16.17
CA PRO A 200 19.16 -2.77 15.90
C PRO A 200 18.29 -3.05 14.66
N ALA A 201 18.44 -4.24 14.08
CA ALA A 201 17.63 -4.69 12.93
C ALA A 201 16.15 -4.92 13.30
N ILE A 202 15.87 -5.21 14.57
CA ILE A 202 14.54 -5.39 15.13
C ILE A 202 14.20 -4.15 15.98
N ALA A 203 13.09 -3.49 15.65
CA ALA A 203 12.50 -2.47 16.50
C ALA A 203 11.27 -3.05 17.20
N GLN A 204 11.23 -2.98 18.52
CA GLN A 204 10.14 -3.49 19.35
C GLN A 204 9.63 -2.39 20.28
N ASN A 205 8.43 -2.57 20.86
CA ASN A 205 7.75 -1.57 21.68
C ASN A 205 7.56 -0.22 20.96
N GLN A 206 7.31 -0.27 19.65
CA GLN A 206 7.16 0.92 18.83
C GLN A 206 5.70 1.40 18.75
N PRO A 207 5.44 2.66 18.39
CA PRO A 207 4.08 3.10 18.10
C PRO A 207 3.51 2.33 16.90
N TRP A 208 2.29 1.80 17.07
CA TRP A 208 1.52 1.21 15.97
C TRP A 208 0.82 2.30 15.17
N THR A 209 1.12 2.38 13.87
CA THR A 209 0.63 3.46 12.98
C THR A 209 -0.44 2.99 11.99
N TRP A 210 -0.74 1.70 11.96
CA TRP A 210 -1.72 1.14 11.02
C TRP A 210 -3.11 1.10 11.65
N ASP A 211 -4.08 1.76 11.01
CA ASP A 211 -5.48 1.45 11.22
C ASP A 211 -5.84 0.30 10.28
N MET A 212 -5.94 -0.91 10.84
CA MET A 212 -6.16 -2.13 10.05
C MET A 212 -7.52 -2.13 9.36
N ASP A 213 -8.57 -1.60 9.99
CA ASP A 213 -9.89 -1.54 9.37
C ASP A 213 -9.89 -0.55 8.19
N SER A 214 -9.26 0.62 8.35
CA SER A 214 -9.08 1.58 7.25
C SER A 214 -8.20 1.03 6.12
N LEU A 215 -7.13 0.30 6.46
CA LEU A 215 -6.23 -0.32 5.50
C LEU A 215 -6.95 -1.41 4.70
N ILE A 216 -7.70 -2.29 5.35
CA ILE A 216 -8.52 -3.32 4.70
C ILE A 216 -9.57 -2.66 3.81
N ALA A 217 -10.31 -1.67 4.36
CA ALA A 217 -11.35 -0.95 3.62
C ALA A 217 -10.81 -0.27 2.36
N ARG A 218 -9.58 0.27 2.40
CA ARG A 218 -8.91 0.87 1.23
C ARG A 218 -8.86 -0.12 0.07
N TYR A 219 -8.45 -1.36 0.30
CA TYR A 219 -8.34 -2.36 -0.75
C TYR A 219 -9.68 -3.02 -1.08
N THR A 220 -10.52 -3.33 -0.09
CA THR A 220 -11.82 -3.98 -0.34
C THR A 220 -12.84 -3.06 -1.02
N SER A 221 -12.63 -1.74 -0.99
CA SER A 221 -13.44 -0.78 -1.75
C SER A 221 -13.14 -0.77 -3.24
N ASP A 222 -12.02 -1.38 -3.67
CA ASP A 222 -11.69 -1.51 -5.09
C ASP A 222 -12.58 -2.58 -5.73
N PRO A 223 -13.32 -2.27 -6.82
CA PRO A 223 -14.17 -3.24 -7.49
C PRO A 223 -13.40 -4.41 -8.13
N ASN A 224 -12.07 -4.31 -8.27
CA ASN A 224 -11.22 -5.39 -8.78
C ASN A 224 -10.70 -6.32 -7.68
N THR A 225 -10.99 -6.03 -6.40
CA THR A 225 -10.62 -6.91 -5.31
C THR A 225 -11.45 -8.19 -5.38
N VAL A 226 -10.75 -9.32 -5.48
CA VAL A 226 -11.37 -10.64 -5.60
C VAL A 226 -11.66 -11.18 -4.20
N ASN A 227 -12.94 -11.25 -3.85
CA ASN A 227 -13.39 -11.89 -2.62
C ASN A 227 -13.40 -13.42 -2.81
N VAL A 228 -12.73 -14.16 -1.93
CA VAL A 228 -12.65 -15.64 -2.07
C VAL A 228 -13.99 -16.36 -1.93
N THR A 229 -15.01 -15.72 -1.38
CA THR A 229 -16.38 -16.28 -1.36
C THR A 229 -17.06 -16.25 -2.74
N GLN A 230 -16.46 -15.55 -3.71
CA GLN A 230 -16.93 -15.47 -5.09
C GLN A 230 -15.98 -16.19 -6.05
N ALA A 231 -16.40 -16.28 -7.31
CA ALA A 231 -15.54 -16.75 -8.38
C ALA A 231 -14.24 -15.92 -8.44
N PRO A 232 -13.08 -16.55 -8.66
CA PRO A 232 -12.89 -17.94 -9.05
C PRO A 232 -12.83 -18.96 -7.90
N TYR A 233 -12.73 -18.52 -6.64
CA TYR A 233 -12.46 -19.39 -5.49
C TYR A 233 -13.71 -20.12 -4.97
N ASN A 234 -14.84 -19.41 -4.82
CA ASN A 234 -16.10 -19.94 -4.29
C ASN A 234 -15.95 -20.65 -2.94
N TRP A 235 -15.09 -20.14 -2.07
CA TRP A 235 -14.86 -20.69 -0.74
C TRP A 235 -16.03 -20.39 0.19
N SER A 236 -16.38 -21.36 1.03
CA SER A 236 -17.35 -21.14 2.09
C SER A 236 -16.64 -20.57 3.31
N CYS A 237 -16.97 -19.33 3.67
CA CYS A 237 -16.51 -18.72 4.91
C CYS A 237 -17.68 -18.61 5.89
N THR A 238 -17.67 -19.41 6.96
CA THR A 238 -18.76 -19.48 7.94
C THR A 238 -18.28 -18.98 9.29
N ALA A 239 -19.03 -18.07 9.92
CA ALA A 239 -18.70 -17.52 11.25
C ALA A 239 -17.27 -16.95 11.37
N GLY A 240 -16.74 -16.36 10.29
CA GLY A 240 -15.39 -15.78 10.29
C GLY A 240 -14.26 -16.78 10.05
N ASP A 241 -14.56 -18.00 9.61
CA ASP A 241 -13.56 -19.01 9.24
C ASP A 241 -13.77 -19.46 7.78
N CYS A 242 -12.72 -19.35 6.96
CA CYS A 242 -12.69 -19.77 5.56
C CYS A 242 -12.02 -21.14 5.36
N GLY A 243 -11.53 -21.79 6.43
CA GLY A 243 -11.00 -23.15 6.41
C GLY A 243 -9.63 -23.30 5.75
N GLY A 244 -9.28 -24.56 5.46
CA GLY A 244 -7.98 -24.96 4.89
C GLY A 244 -8.03 -25.18 3.37
N HIS A 245 -7.09 -24.58 2.65
CA HIS A 245 -6.99 -24.67 1.19
C HIS A 245 -5.60 -25.11 0.74
N SER A 246 -5.54 -26.12 -0.13
CA SER A 246 -4.28 -26.64 -0.67
C SER A 246 -4.01 -26.10 -2.07
N GLY A 247 -2.78 -25.66 -2.34
CA GLY A 247 -2.35 -25.16 -3.65
C GLY A 247 -3.06 -23.88 -4.10
N ALA A 248 -3.54 -23.06 -3.15
CA ALA A 248 -4.24 -21.82 -3.45
C ALA A 248 -3.33 -20.87 -4.27
N THR A 249 -3.89 -20.24 -5.30
CA THR A 249 -3.20 -19.28 -6.17
C THR A 249 -3.85 -17.91 -6.01
N PHE A 250 -3.11 -16.92 -5.50
CA PHE A 250 -3.58 -15.54 -5.25
C PHE A 250 -2.87 -14.55 -6.19
N GLY A 251 -3.10 -14.71 -7.49
CA GLY A 251 -2.17 -14.18 -8.49
C GLY A 251 -1.06 -15.18 -8.82
N VAL A 252 -0.28 -14.89 -9.86
CA VAL A 252 0.88 -15.70 -10.26
C VAL A 252 2.14 -14.84 -10.15
N PRO A 253 3.12 -15.21 -9.30
CA PRO A 253 4.34 -14.44 -9.11
C PRO A 253 5.22 -14.43 -10.37
N PRO A 254 6.13 -13.45 -10.48
CA PRO A 254 7.24 -13.57 -11.41
C PRO A 254 8.10 -14.80 -11.10
N THR A 255 9.06 -15.11 -11.97
CA THR A 255 10.10 -16.08 -11.60
C THR A 255 10.89 -15.54 -10.40
N MET A 256 10.96 -16.33 -9.32
CA MET A 256 11.65 -15.97 -8.09
C MET A 256 13.10 -16.51 -8.11
N PRO A 257 14.10 -15.74 -7.63
CA PRO A 257 14.02 -14.36 -7.17
C PRO A 257 13.72 -13.39 -8.34
N PRO A 258 12.94 -12.32 -8.10
CA PRO A 258 12.51 -11.40 -9.15
C PRO A 258 13.71 -10.68 -9.78
N SER A 259 13.74 -10.61 -11.12
CA SER A 259 14.81 -9.95 -11.87
C SER A 259 14.34 -9.43 -13.24
N PRO A 260 14.61 -8.16 -13.58
CA PRO A 260 15.00 -7.10 -12.66
C PRO A 260 13.87 -6.84 -11.63
N PRO A 261 14.17 -6.43 -10.38
CA PRO A 261 13.14 -6.32 -9.33
C PRO A 261 12.01 -5.32 -9.61
N ASP A 262 12.29 -4.29 -10.40
CA ASP A 262 11.34 -3.23 -10.75
C ASP A 262 10.48 -3.53 -11.98
N ASN A 263 10.82 -4.58 -12.72
CA ASN A 263 10.01 -5.10 -13.80
C ASN A 263 10.29 -6.60 -13.98
N PRO A 264 9.94 -7.42 -12.98
CA PRO A 264 10.31 -8.81 -12.98
C PRO A 264 9.52 -9.57 -14.05
N ALA A 265 10.17 -10.55 -14.67
CA ALA A 265 9.56 -11.39 -15.69
C ALA A 265 9.14 -12.76 -15.11
N GLY A 266 8.04 -13.30 -15.62
CA GLY A 266 7.52 -14.61 -15.23
C GLY A 266 6.46 -15.08 -16.21
N ALA A 267 6.43 -16.39 -16.46
CA ALA A 267 5.48 -16.99 -17.39
C ALA A 267 4.06 -16.90 -16.82
N GLY A 268 3.16 -16.20 -17.53
CA GLY A 268 1.76 -16.07 -17.11
C GLY A 268 1.57 -15.29 -15.82
N GLN A 269 2.55 -14.48 -15.39
CA GLN A 269 2.45 -13.68 -14.18
C GLN A 269 1.26 -12.71 -14.26
N TYR A 270 0.54 -12.56 -13.16
CA TYR A 270 -0.47 -11.52 -13.00
C TYR A 270 -0.63 -11.20 -11.51
N THR A 271 -0.90 -9.93 -11.23
CA THR A 271 -1.17 -9.43 -9.89
C THR A 271 -2.67 -9.53 -9.59
N GLN A 272 -3.01 -9.83 -8.35
CA GLN A 272 -4.37 -9.86 -7.85
C GLN A 272 -4.42 -9.23 -6.44
N THR A 273 -5.47 -8.45 -6.17
CA THR A 273 -5.84 -8.12 -4.79
C THR A 273 -6.89 -9.13 -4.35
N THR A 274 -6.56 -9.94 -3.36
CA THR A 274 -7.42 -11.01 -2.83
C THR A 274 -7.88 -10.66 -1.44
N TYR A 275 -9.17 -10.78 -1.19
CA TYR A 275 -9.77 -10.58 0.13
C TYR A 275 -10.38 -11.87 0.67
N VAL A 276 -9.97 -12.21 1.89
CA VAL A 276 -10.44 -13.36 2.66
C VAL A 276 -11.17 -12.83 3.89
N PRO A 277 -12.49 -13.03 4.02
CA PRO A 277 -13.30 -12.39 5.05
C PRO A 277 -13.17 -12.99 6.46
N GLY A 278 -12.24 -13.92 6.68
CA GLY A 278 -12.07 -14.66 7.93
C GLY A 278 -10.74 -15.39 8.02
N ASN A 279 -10.62 -16.30 8.99
CA ASN A 279 -9.44 -17.12 9.22
C ASN A 279 -9.14 -18.01 8.01
N LEU A 280 -7.85 -18.19 7.72
CA LEU A 280 -7.40 -18.94 6.57
C LEU A 280 -6.22 -19.83 6.94
N GLN A 281 -6.31 -21.09 6.55
CA GLN A 281 -5.14 -21.97 6.49
C GLN A 281 -4.81 -22.27 5.03
N ILE A 282 -3.55 -22.08 4.62
CA ILE A 282 -3.07 -22.42 3.29
C ILE A 282 -1.98 -23.48 3.36
N THR A 283 -2.10 -24.49 2.50
CA THR A 283 -1.17 -25.62 2.43
C THR A 283 -0.75 -25.98 1.02
N GLY A 284 0.25 -26.85 0.87
CA GLY A 284 0.56 -27.50 -0.41
C GLY A 284 1.23 -26.60 -1.45
N GLY A 285 2.13 -25.71 -1.03
CA GLY A 285 2.85 -24.80 -1.92
C GLY A 285 1.95 -23.75 -2.61
N PRO A 286 1.16 -22.96 -1.85
CA PRO A 286 0.44 -21.82 -2.40
C PRO A 286 1.39 -20.83 -3.06
N GLN A 287 0.86 -20.06 -4.01
CA GLN A 287 1.59 -18.98 -4.68
C GLN A 287 0.73 -17.72 -4.76
N GLY A 288 1.36 -16.55 -4.86
CA GLY A 288 0.63 -15.31 -5.03
C GLY A 288 1.45 -14.12 -5.50
N ASN A 289 0.74 -13.15 -6.06
CA ASN A 289 1.29 -11.90 -6.57
C ASN A 289 0.30 -10.77 -6.38
N GLY A 290 0.71 -9.68 -5.75
CA GLY A 290 -0.14 -8.52 -5.47
C GLY A 290 -0.43 -8.36 -3.99
N VAL A 291 -1.71 -8.35 -3.61
CA VAL A 291 -2.13 -8.11 -2.22
C VAL A 291 -2.99 -9.26 -1.74
N LEU A 292 -2.59 -9.87 -0.63
CA LEU A 292 -3.41 -10.84 0.09
C LEU A 292 -3.89 -10.21 1.40
N ILE A 293 -5.21 -10.13 1.57
CA ILE A 293 -5.85 -9.55 2.75
C ILE A 293 -6.64 -10.65 3.44
N VAL A 294 -6.29 -10.90 4.71
CA VAL A 294 -6.98 -11.88 5.56
C VAL A 294 -7.60 -11.12 6.73
N ASN A 295 -8.93 -11.03 6.75
CA ASN A 295 -9.70 -10.42 7.83
C ASN A 295 -9.93 -11.42 8.96
N GLY A 296 -8.83 -11.95 9.49
CA GLY A 296 -8.75 -13.00 10.50
C GLY A 296 -7.30 -13.45 10.68
N ASP A 297 -7.11 -14.67 11.17
CA ASP A 297 -5.80 -15.32 11.31
C ASP A 297 -5.35 -15.99 10.01
N LEU A 298 -4.04 -16.01 9.75
CA LEU A 298 -3.42 -16.69 8.61
C LEU A 298 -2.40 -17.73 9.07
N ASP A 299 -2.67 -19.01 8.79
CA ASP A 299 -1.74 -20.13 9.02
C ASP A 299 -1.21 -20.68 7.70
N ILE A 300 0.12 -20.67 7.55
CA ILE A 300 0.82 -21.06 6.32
C ILE A 300 1.64 -22.31 6.61
N HIS A 301 1.29 -23.39 5.92
CA HIS A 301 1.91 -24.70 6.10
C HIS A 301 2.42 -25.28 4.77
N GLY A 302 3.66 -25.76 4.72
CA GLY A 302 4.17 -26.45 3.52
C GLY A 302 4.65 -25.53 2.38
N GLY A 303 5.27 -24.41 2.73
CA GLY A 303 5.86 -23.44 1.81
C GLY A 303 4.87 -22.39 1.32
N LEU A 304 5.38 -21.34 0.67
CA LEU A 304 4.62 -20.29 0.00
C LEU A 304 5.59 -19.54 -0.91
N GLU A 305 5.20 -19.21 -2.14
CA GLU A 305 5.93 -18.23 -2.96
C GLU A 305 5.05 -17.01 -3.17
N PHE A 306 5.43 -15.87 -2.57
CA PHE A 306 4.63 -14.66 -2.64
C PHE A 306 5.46 -13.45 -3.08
N TYR A 307 4.95 -12.73 -4.08
CA TYR A 307 5.51 -11.46 -4.53
C TYR A 307 4.51 -10.34 -4.27
N GLY A 308 4.66 -9.60 -3.17
CA GLY A 308 3.83 -8.45 -2.85
C GLY A 308 3.52 -8.28 -1.37
N LEU A 309 2.34 -7.75 -1.08
CA LEU A 309 1.93 -7.38 0.27
C LEU A 309 0.97 -8.42 0.87
N ILE A 310 1.26 -8.84 2.11
CA ILE A 310 0.34 -9.65 2.91
C ILE A 310 -0.17 -8.80 4.08
N ILE A 311 -1.48 -8.65 4.19
CA ILE A 311 -2.16 -7.95 5.29
C ILE A 311 -2.99 -8.99 6.05
N VAL A 312 -2.71 -9.17 7.33
CA VAL A 312 -3.45 -10.08 8.21
C VAL A 312 -4.00 -9.25 9.36
N LYS A 313 -5.33 -9.25 9.55
CA LYS A 313 -5.95 -8.50 10.65
C LYS A 313 -5.64 -9.13 12.00
N GLY A 314 -5.62 -10.46 12.06
CA GLY A 314 -5.24 -11.24 13.23
C GLY A 314 -3.80 -11.74 13.15
N VAL A 315 -3.60 -12.97 13.64
CA VAL A 315 -2.29 -13.58 13.82
C VAL A 315 -1.79 -14.23 12.53
N ILE A 316 -0.52 -14.01 12.20
CA ILE A 316 0.17 -14.77 11.15
C ILE A 316 1.05 -15.87 11.77
N LYS A 317 0.97 -17.08 11.20
CA LYS A 317 1.77 -18.24 11.62
C LYS A 317 2.39 -18.92 10.41
N PHE A 318 3.69 -19.19 10.52
CA PHE A 318 4.41 -20.02 9.57
C PHE A 318 4.78 -21.34 10.28
N THR A 319 4.11 -22.43 9.94
CA THR A 319 4.17 -23.70 10.71
C THR A 319 4.83 -24.86 9.97
N GLY A 320 5.62 -24.58 8.91
CA GLY A 320 6.27 -25.60 8.07
C GLY A 320 7.66 -26.05 8.56
N GLY A 321 7.82 -27.34 8.88
CA GLY A 321 9.10 -27.98 9.26
C GLY A 321 9.78 -28.81 8.17
N GLY A 322 9.42 -28.60 6.89
CA GLY A 322 9.93 -29.36 5.74
C GLY A 322 10.96 -28.62 4.88
N SER A 323 11.37 -29.22 3.76
CA SER A 323 12.30 -28.62 2.79
C SER A 323 11.72 -27.48 1.95
N SER A 324 10.39 -27.33 1.94
CA SER A 324 9.70 -26.28 1.19
C SER A 324 9.72 -24.98 2.00
N GLN A 325 10.48 -24.01 1.50
CA GLN A 325 10.64 -22.71 2.14
C GLN A 325 9.41 -21.83 1.87
N VAL A 326 9.09 -20.97 2.83
CA VAL A 326 8.20 -19.84 2.60
C VAL A 326 9.06 -18.69 2.11
N ASN A 327 8.87 -18.26 0.86
CA ASN A 327 9.62 -17.19 0.22
C ASN A 327 8.68 -16.03 -0.06
N VAL A 328 8.89 -14.92 0.64
CA VAL A 328 8.11 -13.69 0.46
C VAL A 328 9.05 -12.58 -0.01
N TYR A 329 8.77 -12.01 -1.18
CA TYR A 329 9.38 -10.77 -1.64
C TYR A 329 8.34 -9.68 -1.58
N GLY A 330 8.50 -8.73 -0.67
CA GLY A 330 7.52 -7.67 -0.43
C GLY A 330 7.43 -7.32 1.04
N ALA A 331 6.24 -7.28 1.64
CA ALA A 331 6.11 -6.96 3.05
C ALA A 331 4.89 -7.62 3.69
N ILE A 332 4.91 -7.71 5.02
CA ILE A 332 3.82 -8.26 5.83
C ILE A 332 3.39 -7.22 6.86
N ILE A 333 2.09 -7.02 6.99
CA ILE A 333 1.47 -6.22 8.07
C ILE A 333 0.52 -7.16 8.82
N ALA A 334 0.79 -7.41 10.09
CA ALA A 334 -0.03 -8.24 10.97
C ALA A 334 -0.60 -7.41 12.13
N GLY A 335 -1.93 -7.42 12.27
CA GLY A 335 -2.69 -6.78 13.34
C GLY A 335 -3.04 -7.73 14.49
N GLN A 336 -3.89 -7.26 15.41
CA GLN A 336 -4.37 -8.06 16.54
C GLN A 336 -5.91 -8.15 16.57
N GLU A 337 -6.44 -9.38 16.71
CA GLU A 337 -7.78 -9.65 17.27
C GLU A 337 -7.80 -10.77 18.34
N SER A 338 -6.69 -11.46 18.62
CA SER A 338 -6.65 -12.58 19.57
C SER A 338 -5.48 -12.48 20.56
N LEU A 339 -5.64 -13.09 21.74
CA LEU A 339 -4.67 -13.15 22.86
C LEU A 339 -3.45 -14.05 22.58
N VAL A 340 -3.08 -14.23 21.30
CA VAL A 340 -2.09 -15.22 20.87
C VAL A 340 -1.05 -14.54 19.98
N ASP A 341 0.21 -14.84 20.25
CA ASP A 341 1.38 -14.21 19.64
C ASP A 341 1.52 -14.51 18.14
N ASN A 342 2.11 -13.56 17.39
CA ASN A 342 2.56 -13.81 16.01
C ASN A 342 3.71 -14.79 16.01
N VAL A 343 3.53 -15.94 15.36
CA VAL A 343 4.56 -16.99 15.30
C VAL A 343 5.28 -16.91 13.96
N LEU A 344 6.37 -16.15 13.93
CA LEU A 344 7.27 -16.13 12.80
C LEU A 344 8.22 -17.31 12.90
N GLY A 345 7.97 -18.34 12.08
CA GLY A 345 8.71 -19.57 12.19
C GLY A 345 8.68 -20.53 11.00
N GLY A 346 9.20 -21.75 11.20
CA GLY A 346 9.44 -22.67 10.08
C GLY A 346 10.56 -22.15 9.16
N SER A 347 10.86 -22.85 8.06
CA SER A 347 11.90 -22.39 7.11
C SER A 347 11.36 -21.24 6.24
N ALA A 348 11.32 -20.02 6.77
CA ALA A 348 10.81 -18.83 6.10
C ALA A 348 11.92 -17.84 5.72
N VAL A 349 11.82 -17.28 4.52
CA VAL A 349 12.68 -16.26 3.94
C VAL A 349 11.80 -15.09 3.53
N ILE A 350 12.03 -13.93 4.13
CA ILE A 350 11.29 -12.69 3.85
C ILE A 350 12.28 -11.63 3.41
N ASP A 351 12.22 -11.27 2.13
CA ASP A 351 13.00 -10.19 1.54
C ASP A 351 12.08 -8.98 1.34
N TYR A 352 12.40 -7.85 1.98
CA TYR A 352 11.67 -6.61 1.75
C TYR A 352 11.88 -6.16 0.31
N ASP A 353 10.79 -5.99 -0.44
CA ASP A 353 10.83 -5.49 -1.82
C ASP A 353 9.76 -4.42 -2.02
N TYR A 354 10.18 -3.15 -2.04
CA TYR A 354 9.28 -2.04 -2.27
C TYR A 354 8.63 -2.06 -3.67
N CYS A 355 9.31 -2.61 -4.68
CA CYS A 355 8.77 -2.74 -6.04
C CYS A 355 7.61 -3.75 -6.09
N ALA A 356 7.59 -4.72 -5.16
CA ALA A 356 6.50 -5.70 -5.05
C ALA A 356 5.26 -5.11 -4.36
N LEU A 357 5.40 -4.05 -3.56
CA LEU A 357 4.29 -3.44 -2.84
C LEU A 357 3.33 -2.69 -3.78
N PRO A 358 2.05 -2.53 -3.40
CA PRO A 358 1.07 -1.78 -4.18
C PRO A 358 1.55 -0.38 -4.52
N GLN A 359 1.84 -0.18 -5.80
CA GLN A 359 2.18 1.12 -6.36
C GLN A 359 0.90 1.91 -6.68
N PRO A 360 0.97 3.25 -6.74
CA PRO A 360 -0.14 4.08 -7.18
C PRO A 360 -0.52 3.70 -8.59
N ASP A 361 -1.76 3.26 -8.77
CA ASP A 361 -2.30 3.05 -10.10
C ASP A 361 -2.65 4.41 -10.70
N LYS A 362 -1.74 4.94 -11.52
CA LYS A 362 -1.93 6.22 -12.23
C LYS A 362 -3.07 6.18 -13.25
N THR A 363 -3.63 5.01 -13.54
CA THR A 363 -4.79 4.86 -14.42
C THR A 363 -6.12 4.96 -13.67
N LYS A 364 -6.12 4.84 -12.34
CA LYS A 364 -7.32 5.02 -11.51
C LYS A 364 -7.60 6.51 -11.26
N PRO A 365 -8.88 6.92 -11.25
CA PRO A 365 -9.24 8.28 -10.89
C PRO A 365 -8.80 8.56 -9.43
N PRO A 366 -8.40 9.80 -9.11
CA PRO A 366 -8.09 10.18 -7.74
C PRO A 366 -9.25 9.88 -6.78
N ARG A 367 -8.92 9.47 -5.55
CA ARG A 367 -9.90 9.28 -4.49
C ARG A 367 -10.53 10.61 -4.12
N THR A 368 -11.85 10.65 -3.96
CA THR A 368 -12.54 11.80 -3.36
C THR A 368 -12.38 11.75 -1.84
N LEU A 369 -11.75 12.77 -1.26
CA LEU A 369 -11.49 12.90 0.17
C LEU A 369 -12.61 13.68 0.86
N ALA A 370 -13.10 14.73 0.21
CA ALA A 370 -14.20 15.54 0.69
C ALA A 370 -15.01 16.10 -0.49
N PHE A 371 -16.29 16.35 -0.22
CA PHE A 371 -17.22 16.96 -1.18
C PHE A 371 -18.07 18.00 -0.45
N ARG A 372 -18.26 19.16 -1.08
CA ARG A 372 -19.20 20.18 -0.61
C ARG A 372 -19.84 20.93 -1.76
N GLU A 373 -21.10 21.28 -1.59
CA GLU A 373 -21.77 22.26 -2.43
C GLU A 373 -21.48 23.67 -1.89
N LEU A 374 -21.13 24.59 -2.79
CA LEU A 374 -20.93 25.99 -2.46
C LEU A 374 -22.21 26.75 -2.77
N ASN A 375 -22.86 27.25 -1.73
CA ASN A 375 -24.02 28.13 -1.84
C ASN A 375 -23.55 29.58 -1.96
N PHE A 376 -24.18 30.35 -2.85
CA PHE A 376 -23.91 31.78 -3.07
C PHE A 376 -25.12 32.63 -2.74
#